data_AF-A0A2N1UA20-F1
#
_entry.id   AF-A0A2N1UA20-F1
#
_cell.length_a   1.000
_cell.length_b   1.000
_cell.length_c   1.000
_cell.angle_alpha   90.00
_cell.angle_beta   90.00
_cell.angle_gamma   90.00
#
_symmetry.space_group_name_H-M   'P 1'
#
loop_
_entity.id
_entity.type
_entity.pdbx_description
1 polymer ?
#
loop_
_entity_poly.entity_id
_entity_poly.type
_entity_poly.pdbx_seq_one_letter_code
_entity_poly.pdbx_strand_id
1 'polypeptide(L)'
;MENVFADISTAAVIVAHPDDETLWAGGTILMHPEINWTIMTLCRKSDLDRAPKFFKVMNILKAKGFMADLDDGPEQRPLEQTDIRQAILTTLPQRGYDIVLTHGHKGEYTRHLRHEEVSQAVVNLWKQGQLKAKCLLLFAYEDGGKKYLPRPRKDADIVIDLPKNIWQKKKDIIINSYGFSPDSFEAAVVSNAEAYELKTSKDTEK
;
A
#
# COMPACT_ATOMS: atom_id res chain seq x y z
N MET A 1 15.11 -17.66 1.73
CA MET A 1 14.42 -16.69 0.87
C MET A 1 15.41 -15.59 0.60
N GLU A 2 15.69 -15.29 -0.67
CA GLU A 2 16.46 -14.10 -1.03
C GLU A 2 15.73 -12.87 -0.45
N ASN A 3 16.48 -11.96 0.16
CA ASN A 3 15.93 -10.71 0.64
C ASN A 3 15.55 -9.88 -0.58
N VAL A 4 14.25 -9.84 -0.93
CA VAL A 4 13.74 -9.16 -2.13
C VAL A 4 14.09 -7.67 -2.15
N PHE A 5 14.43 -7.10 -0.99
CA PHE A 5 14.80 -5.70 -0.81
C PHE A 5 16.31 -5.41 -0.87
N ALA A 6 17.18 -6.43 -0.96
CA ALA A 6 18.63 -6.24 -0.85
C ALA A 6 19.25 -5.34 -1.94
N ASP A 7 18.76 -5.43 -3.17
CA ASP A 7 19.28 -4.68 -4.33
C ASP A 7 18.30 -3.61 -4.85
N ILE A 8 17.41 -3.15 -3.98
CA ILE A 8 16.34 -2.20 -4.32
C ILE A 8 16.80 -0.80 -3.97
N SER A 9 16.78 0.11 -4.94
CA SER A 9 17.15 1.52 -4.74
C SER A 9 15.95 2.46 -4.81
N THR A 10 14.89 2.06 -5.52
CA THR A 10 13.69 2.86 -5.74
C THR A 10 12.44 2.00 -5.63
N ALA A 11 11.46 2.47 -4.86
CA ALA A 11 10.19 1.79 -4.71
C ALA A 11 9.02 2.76 -4.74
N ALA A 12 7.89 2.31 -5.28
CA ALA A 12 6.61 3.01 -5.13
C ALA A 12 5.64 2.19 -4.27
N VAL A 13 4.80 2.85 -3.48
CA VAL A 13 3.67 2.25 -2.78
C VAL A 13 2.42 2.98 -3.27
N ILE A 14 1.53 2.28 -3.96
CA ILE A 14 0.33 2.86 -4.57
C ILE A 14 -0.89 2.25 -3.88
N VAL A 15 -1.60 3.07 -3.11
CA VAL A 15 -2.72 2.64 -2.26
C VAL A 15 -3.94 3.51 -2.47
N ALA A 16 -5.08 3.05 -1.98
CA ALA A 16 -6.34 3.76 -2.06
C ALA A 16 -6.34 4.98 -1.12
N HIS A 17 -6.22 4.74 0.18
CA HIS A 17 -6.46 5.76 1.20
C HIS A 17 -5.17 6.12 1.97
N PRO A 18 -5.14 7.28 2.64
CA PRO A 18 -3.98 7.69 3.43
C PRO A 18 -4.00 7.04 4.81
N ASP A 19 -3.17 6.02 5.01
CA ASP A 19 -3.04 5.11 6.17
C ASP A 19 -2.72 3.70 5.68
N ASP A 20 -3.30 3.29 4.55
CA ASP A 20 -3.09 1.99 3.91
C ASP A 20 -1.60 1.69 3.70
N GLU A 21 -0.80 2.69 3.29
CA GLU A 21 0.65 2.50 3.11
C GLU A 21 1.34 2.10 4.42
N THR A 22 0.87 2.66 5.54
CA THR A 22 1.41 2.39 6.86
C THR A 22 0.86 1.08 7.40
N LEU A 23 -0.43 0.78 7.20
CA LEU A 23 -1.06 -0.46 7.66
C LEU A 23 -0.43 -1.70 7.02
N TRP A 24 -0.20 -1.66 5.71
CA TRP A 24 0.15 -2.86 4.94
C TRP A 24 1.64 -2.96 4.58
N ALA A 25 2.37 -1.83 4.58
CA ALA A 25 3.80 -1.80 4.25
C ALA A 25 4.67 -0.92 5.16
N GLY A 26 4.11 -0.30 6.21
CA GLY A 26 4.84 0.63 7.06
C GLY A 26 6.05 0.01 7.75
N GLY A 27 5.99 -1.27 8.11
CA GLY A 27 7.09 -1.99 8.72
C GLY A 27 8.26 -2.18 7.75
N THR A 28 7.95 -2.65 6.54
CA THR A 28 8.90 -2.81 5.44
C THR A 28 9.58 -1.48 5.08
N ILE A 29 8.80 -0.38 4.97
CA ILE A 29 9.35 0.95 4.72
C ILE A 29 10.32 1.37 5.84
N LEU A 30 9.95 1.15 7.10
CA LEU A 30 10.76 1.51 8.27
C LEU A 30 12.04 0.66 8.39
N MET A 31 12.02 -0.59 7.92
CA MET A 31 13.17 -1.49 7.91
C MET A 31 14.18 -1.19 6.80
N HIS A 32 13.74 -0.47 5.75
CA HIS A 32 14.53 -0.15 4.56
C HIS A 32 14.61 1.36 4.31
N PRO A 33 15.18 2.16 5.24
CA PRO A 33 15.27 3.61 5.09
C PRO A 33 16.22 4.07 3.97
N GLU A 34 17.06 3.17 3.44
CA GLU A 34 17.95 3.40 2.30
C GLU A 34 17.23 3.46 0.96
N ILE A 35 16.04 2.87 0.85
CA ILE A 35 15.26 2.85 -0.38
C ILE A 35 14.62 4.22 -0.61
N ASN A 36 14.67 4.71 -1.85
CA ASN A 36 13.99 5.94 -2.23
C ASN A 36 12.48 5.70 -2.42
N TRP A 37 11.74 5.75 -1.32
CA TRP A 37 10.29 5.52 -1.28
C TRP A 37 9.49 6.67 -1.91
N THR A 38 8.58 6.30 -2.80
CA THR A 38 7.50 7.15 -3.32
C THR A 38 6.17 6.54 -2.91
N ILE A 39 5.30 7.30 -2.29
CA ILE A 39 4.02 6.81 -1.80
C ILE A 39 2.92 7.64 -2.43
N MET A 40 1.93 6.98 -3.00
CA MET A 40 0.77 7.60 -3.62
C MET A 40 -0.52 7.04 -3.02
N THR A 41 -1.41 7.93 -2.58
CA THR A 41 -2.82 7.59 -2.30
C THR A 41 -3.69 8.03 -3.48
N LEU A 42 -4.74 7.28 -3.78
CA LEU A 42 -5.67 7.63 -4.86
C LEU A 42 -6.83 8.52 -4.39
N CYS A 43 -7.11 8.55 -3.09
CA CYS A 43 -8.20 9.30 -2.51
C CYS A 43 -7.70 10.42 -1.58
N ARG A 44 -8.63 11.33 -1.25
CA ARG A 44 -8.54 12.27 -0.12
C ARG A 44 -7.50 13.39 -0.23
N LYS A 45 -7.00 13.75 -1.41
CA LYS A 45 -6.08 14.90 -1.56
C LYS A 45 -6.65 16.20 -0.99
N SER A 46 -7.94 16.47 -1.20
CA SER A 46 -8.58 17.71 -0.73
C SER A 46 -9.17 17.60 0.67
N ASP A 47 -9.00 16.46 1.34
CA ASP A 47 -9.50 16.24 2.70
C ASP A 47 -8.67 17.04 3.72
N LEU A 48 -9.32 18.03 4.35
CA LEU A 48 -8.67 18.98 5.27
C LEU A 48 -8.17 18.32 6.57
N ASP A 49 -8.61 17.11 6.89
CA ASP A 49 -8.12 16.34 8.04
C ASP A 49 -7.08 15.29 7.60
N ARG A 50 -7.42 14.47 6.60
CA ARG A 50 -6.61 13.30 6.21
C ARG A 50 -5.37 13.67 5.40
N ALA A 51 -5.44 14.64 4.49
CA ALA A 51 -4.28 14.99 3.65
C ALA A 51 -3.10 15.57 4.45
N PRO A 52 -3.29 16.51 5.40
CA PRO A 52 -2.18 16.97 6.24
C PRO A 52 -1.52 15.86 7.06
N LYS A 53 -2.31 14.91 7.56
CA LYS A 53 -1.81 13.74 8.32
C LYS A 53 -0.97 12.82 7.44
N PHE A 54 -1.41 12.55 6.21
CA PHE A 54 -0.63 11.81 5.22
C PHE A 54 0.76 12.42 5.02
N PHE A 55 0.84 13.71 4.68
CA PHE A 55 2.13 14.36 4.45
C PHE A 55 3.01 14.43 5.71
N LYS A 56 2.40 14.54 6.90
CA LYS A 56 3.11 14.39 8.17
C LYS A 56 3.74 13.00 8.29
N VAL A 57 3.01 11.94 7.95
CA VAL A 57 3.52 10.56 7.96
C VAL A 57 4.61 10.36 6.92
N MET A 58 4.50 10.95 5.72
CA MET A 58 5.55 10.87 4.69
C MET A 58 6.90 11.40 5.21
N ASN A 59 6.89 12.47 6.00
CA ASN A 59 8.09 12.98 6.65
C ASN A 59 8.67 11.98 7.67
N ILE A 60 7.83 11.28 8.44
CA ILE A 60 8.26 10.26 9.41
C ILE A 60 8.88 9.05 8.71
N LEU A 61 8.26 8.63 7.60
CA LEU A 61 8.71 7.51 6.77
C LEU A 61 9.88 7.89 5.85
N LYS A 62 10.27 9.17 5.79
CA LYS A 62 11.28 9.72 4.86
C LYS A 62 10.96 9.40 3.39
N ALA A 63 9.67 9.42 3.05
CA ALA A 63 9.17 9.11 1.71
C ALA A 63 8.67 10.37 0.99
N LYS A 64 8.61 10.31 -0.34
CA LYS A 64 7.93 11.34 -1.16
C LYS A 64 6.44 10.99 -1.29
N GLY A 65 5.55 11.86 -0.82
CA GLY A 65 4.10 11.67 -0.88
C GLY A 65 3.43 12.32 -2.08
N PHE A 66 2.45 11.62 -2.66
CA PHE A 66 1.56 12.12 -3.71
C PHE A 66 0.13 11.68 -3.40
N MET A 67 -0.85 12.50 -3.76
CA MET A 67 -2.27 12.18 -3.53
C MET A 67 -3.08 12.58 -4.75
N ALA A 68 -3.96 11.67 -5.20
CA ALA A 68 -5.08 11.99 -6.07
C ALA A 68 -6.35 12.16 -5.22
N ASP A 69 -7.46 12.53 -5.87
CA ASP A 69 -8.69 12.94 -5.19
C ASP A 69 -9.92 12.16 -5.67
N LEU A 70 -9.77 10.85 -5.87
CA LEU A 70 -10.91 9.98 -6.13
C LEU A 70 -11.83 9.89 -4.91
N ASP A 71 -13.10 9.54 -5.16
CA ASP A 71 -14.11 9.42 -4.12
C ASP A 71 -13.77 8.32 -3.11
N ASP A 72 -14.15 8.58 -1.85
CA ASP A 72 -13.97 7.68 -0.73
C ASP A 72 -15.19 7.74 0.24
N GLY A 73 -15.54 6.62 0.85
CA GLY A 73 -16.70 6.46 1.73
C GLY A 73 -17.40 5.10 1.59
N PRO A 74 -18.32 4.77 2.52
CA PRO A 74 -19.09 3.53 2.46
C PRO A 74 -20.05 3.46 1.24
N GLU A 75 -20.42 4.62 0.69
CA GLU A 75 -21.31 4.76 -0.46
C GLU A 75 -20.55 4.82 -1.80
N GLN A 76 -19.25 4.50 -1.80
CA GLN A 76 -18.43 4.39 -3.02
C GLN A 76 -19.15 3.52 -4.06
N ARG A 77 -19.14 3.97 -5.31
CA ARG A 77 -19.61 3.20 -6.47
C ARG A 77 -18.40 2.76 -7.28
N PRO A 78 -18.54 1.67 -8.07
CA PRO A 78 -17.47 1.27 -8.96
C PRO A 78 -17.08 2.42 -9.90
N LEU A 79 -15.78 2.68 -10.02
CA LEU A 79 -15.26 3.61 -11.01
C LEU A 79 -14.79 2.86 -12.25
N GLU A 80 -14.82 3.56 -13.37
CA GLU A 80 -14.22 3.06 -14.59
C GLU A 80 -12.70 2.91 -14.42
N GLN A 81 -12.16 1.77 -14.85
CA GLN A 81 -10.72 1.49 -14.75
C GLN A 81 -9.86 2.51 -15.52
N THR A 82 -10.43 3.24 -16.48
CA THR A 82 -9.75 4.36 -17.14
C THR A 82 -9.47 5.50 -16.18
N ASP A 83 -10.40 5.84 -15.30
CA ASP A 83 -10.29 7.00 -14.41
C ASP A 83 -9.23 6.75 -13.34
N ILE A 84 -9.22 5.54 -12.79
CA ILE A 84 -8.26 5.10 -11.77
C ILE A 84 -6.84 5.06 -12.37
N ARG A 85 -6.69 4.49 -13.56
CA ARG A 85 -5.41 4.48 -14.27
C ARG A 85 -4.93 5.90 -14.60
N GLN A 86 -5.83 6.79 -15.02
CA GLN A 86 -5.51 8.17 -15.32
C GLN A 86 -5.07 8.93 -14.04
N ALA A 87 -5.73 8.68 -12.91
CA ALA A 87 -5.31 9.25 -11.62
C ALA A 87 -3.89 8.82 -11.25
N ILE A 88 -3.55 7.53 -11.39
CA ILE A 88 -2.20 7.01 -11.18
C ILE A 88 -1.20 7.69 -12.12
N LEU A 89 -1.47 7.70 -13.43
CA LEU A 89 -0.54 8.24 -14.42
C LEU A 89 -0.31 9.76 -14.30
N THR A 90 -1.32 10.52 -13.88
CA THR A 90 -1.19 11.98 -13.71
C THR A 90 -0.53 12.38 -12.39
N THR A 91 -0.64 11.55 -11.36
CA THR A 91 -0.21 11.91 -10.00
C THR A 91 1.12 11.29 -9.62
N LEU A 92 1.36 10.03 -10.01
CA LEU A 92 2.62 9.35 -9.71
C LEU A 92 3.74 9.90 -10.61
N PRO A 93 4.94 10.20 -10.06
CA PRO A 93 6.09 10.58 -10.87
C PRO A 93 6.40 9.52 -11.94
N GLN A 94 6.41 9.96 -13.20
CA GLN A 94 6.68 9.13 -14.38
C GLN A 94 8.16 8.76 -14.44
N ARG A 95 8.53 7.65 -13.80
CA ARG A 95 9.88 7.07 -13.80
C ARG A 95 9.81 5.55 -13.64
N GLY A 96 10.95 4.88 -13.82
CA GLY A 96 11.09 3.48 -13.45
C GLY A 96 11.26 3.33 -11.93
N TYR A 97 10.69 2.27 -11.40
CA TYR A 97 10.91 1.78 -10.03
C TYR A 97 11.54 0.39 -10.07
N ASP A 98 12.26 0.01 -9.03
CA ASP A 98 12.70 -1.38 -8.91
C ASP A 98 11.50 -2.25 -8.48
N ILE A 99 10.74 -1.79 -7.47
CA ILE A 99 9.53 -2.46 -6.99
C ILE A 99 8.35 -1.49 -6.88
N VAL A 100 7.16 -1.96 -7.19
CA VAL A 100 5.90 -1.29 -6.81
C VAL A 100 5.12 -2.18 -5.85
N LEU A 101 4.70 -1.63 -4.71
CA LEU A 101 3.80 -2.25 -3.75
C LEU A 101 2.38 -1.71 -3.97
N THR A 102 1.37 -2.56 -3.86
CA THR A 102 -0.04 -2.14 -3.94
C THR A 102 -0.96 -3.15 -3.25
N HIS A 103 -2.26 -2.89 -3.27
CA HIS A 103 -3.28 -3.75 -2.69
C HIS A 103 -3.30 -5.16 -3.31
N GLY A 104 -3.84 -6.12 -2.55
CA GLY A 104 -4.18 -7.45 -3.04
C GLY A 104 -5.37 -7.43 -3.99
N HIS A 105 -5.48 -8.44 -4.86
CA HIS A 105 -6.57 -8.57 -5.84
C HIS A 105 -7.98 -8.55 -5.22
N LYS A 106 -8.12 -8.96 -3.96
CA LYS A 106 -9.38 -8.97 -3.20
C LYS A 106 -9.38 -7.95 -2.05
N GLY A 107 -8.43 -7.03 -2.05
CA GLY A 107 -8.08 -6.21 -0.88
C GLY A 107 -7.44 -7.03 0.25
N GLU A 108 -7.15 -6.36 1.36
CA GLU A 108 -6.48 -6.96 2.52
C GLU A 108 -7.46 -7.52 3.55
N TYR A 109 -8.70 -7.05 3.49
CA TYR A 109 -9.80 -7.44 4.36
C TYR A 109 -11.12 -7.28 3.64
N THR A 110 -12.22 -7.61 4.32
CA THR A 110 -13.62 -7.37 3.93
C THR A 110 -13.75 -6.50 2.70
N ARG A 111 -14.42 -7.03 1.69
CA ARG A 111 -14.55 -6.44 0.36
C ARG A 111 -14.51 -4.90 0.36
N HIS A 112 -13.34 -4.36 0.04
CA HIS A 112 -13.09 -2.92 0.01
C HIS A 112 -12.90 -2.53 -1.45
N LEU A 113 -13.96 -1.95 -2.04
CA LEU A 113 -14.05 -1.74 -3.48
C LEU A 113 -12.85 -0.99 -4.05
N ARG A 114 -12.47 0.14 -3.45
CA ARG A 114 -11.31 0.91 -3.90
C ARG A 114 -9.99 0.13 -3.86
N HIS A 115 -9.79 -0.77 -2.90
CA HIS A 115 -8.57 -1.59 -2.82
C HIS A 115 -8.46 -2.54 -4.02
N GLU A 116 -9.56 -3.25 -4.32
CA GLU A 116 -9.64 -4.15 -5.48
C GLU A 116 -9.38 -3.39 -6.79
N GLU A 117 -10.01 -2.23 -6.94
CA GLU A 117 -9.88 -1.41 -8.15
C GLU A 117 -8.47 -0.83 -8.34
N VAL A 118 -7.82 -0.37 -7.26
CA VAL A 118 -6.43 0.12 -7.28
C VAL A 118 -5.49 -1.02 -7.64
N SER A 119 -5.64 -2.19 -6.99
CA SER A 119 -4.86 -3.40 -7.32
C SER A 119 -4.97 -3.71 -8.82
N GLN A 120 -6.20 -3.73 -9.34
CA GLN A 120 -6.45 -4.05 -10.75
C GLN A 120 -5.83 -3.02 -11.69
N ALA A 121 -5.93 -1.73 -11.38
CA ALA A 121 -5.38 -0.65 -12.19
C ALA A 121 -3.84 -0.70 -12.22
N VAL A 122 -3.19 -0.88 -11.06
CA VAL A 122 -1.72 -0.97 -10.96
C VAL A 122 -1.19 -2.17 -11.74
N VAL A 123 -1.80 -3.35 -11.57
CA VAL A 123 -1.40 -4.57 -12.30
C VAL A 123 -1.57 -4.38 -13.81
N ASN A 124 -2.67 -3.76 -14.24
CA ASN A 124 -2.93 -3.51 -15.67
C ASN A 124 -1.92 -2.51 -16.27
N LEU A 125 -1.63 -1.41 -15.58
CA LEU A 125 -0.64 -0.43 -16.03
C LEU A 125 0.75 -1.04 -16.16
N TRP A 126 1.12 -1.91 -15.21
CA TRP A 126 2.40 -2.61 -15.26
C TRP A 126 2.46 -3.64 -16.39
N LYS A 127 1.44 -4.48 -16.55
CA LYS A 127 1.31 -5.41 -17.69
C LYS A 127 1.37 -4.70 -19.04
N GLN A 128 0.83 -3.49 -19.13
CA GLN A 128 0.83 -2.66 -20.34
C GLN A 128 2.12 -1.85 -20.52
N GLY A 129 3.08 -1.94 -19.60
CA GLY A 129 4.35 -1.20 -19.65
C GLY A 129 4.21 0.31 -19.39
N GLN A 130 3.02 0.78 -19.00
CA GLN A 130 2.75 2.18 -18.68
C GLN A 130 3.24 2.55 -17.27
N LEU A 131 3.25 1.59 -16.35
CA LEU A 131 3.94 1.69 -15.06
C LEU A 131 5.20 0.82 -15.11
N LYS A 132 6.38 1.44 -15.06
CA LYS A 132 7.66 0.71 -15.19
C LYS A 132 8.16 0.24 -13.81
N ALA A 133 8.15 -1.07 -13.59
CA ALA A 133 8.70 -1.71 -12.40
C ALA A 133 9.35 -3.07 -12.75
N LYS A 134 10.38 -3.51 -12.03
CA LYS A 134 10.97 -4.85 -12.24
C LYS A 134 10.03 -5.94 -11.73
N CYS A 135 9.36 -5.69 -10.61
CA CYS A 135 8.34 -6.57 -10.04
C CYS A 135 7.26 -5.79 -9.28
N LEU A 136 6.14 -6.45 -9.03
CA LEU A 136 5.10 -5.96 -8.11
C LEU A 136 5.08 -6.82 -6.85
N LEU A 137 4.74 -6.19 -5.73
CA LEU A 137 4.42 -6.84 -4.48
C LEU A 137 2.99 -6.46 -4.10
N LEU A 138 2.08 -7.41 -4.11
CA LEU A 138 0.68 -7.17 -3.73
C LEU A 138 0.50 -7.57 -2.28
N PHE A 139 -0.16 -6.74 -1.48
CA PHE A 139 -0.43 -7.06 -0.08
C PHE A 139 -1.20 -8.38 0.03
N ALA A 140 -0.71 -9.29 0.86
CA ALA A 140 -1.25 -10.64 1.01
C ALA A 140 -1.83 -10.81 2.42
N TYR A 141 -3.08 -10.40 2.60
CA TYR A 141 -3.80 -10.49 3.87
C TYR A 141 -5.15 -11.20 3.68
N GLU A 142 -5.72 -11.67 4.78
CA GLU A 142 -7.04 -12.27 4.82
C GLU A 142 -7.72 -12.05 6.18
N ASP A 143 -9.04 -11.98 6.19
CA ASP A 143 -9.88 -11.77 7.39
C ASP A 143 -10.90 -12.91 7.60
N GLY A 144 -10.73 -14.03 6.87
CA GLY A 144 -11.66 -15.16 6.88
C GLY A 144 -13.08 -14.82 6.42
N GLY A 145 -13.27 -13.70 5.71
CA GLY A 145 -14.58 -13.14 5.39
C GLY A 145 -15.27 -12.56 6.61
N LYS A 146 -14.62 -11.61 7.29
CA LYS A 146 -15.05 -10.97 8.57
C LYS A 146 -14.99 -11.83 9.83
N LYS A 147 -14.37 -13.02 9.79
CA LYS A 147 -14.31 -13.90 10.96
C LYS A 147 -13.29 -13.45 12.00
N TYR A 148 -12.28 -12.71 11.58
CA TYR A 148 -11.24 -12.13 12.44
C TYR A 148 -10.72 -10.84 11.83
N LEU A 149 -9.93 -10.10 12.61
CA LEU A 149 -9.18 -8.96 12.07
C LEU A 149 -8.19 -9.43 11.00
N PRO A 150 -7.90 -8.58 10.00
CA PRO A 150 -7.03 -8.91 8.89
C PRO A 150 -5.66 -9.34 9.40
N ARG A 151 -5.13 -10.42 8.83
CA ARG A 151 -3.81 -10.94 9.18
C ARG A 151 -3.02 -11.32 7.94
N PRO A 152 -1.67 -11.30 8.02
CA PRO A 152 -0.83 -11.74 6.92
C PRO A 152 -1.14 -13.18 6.53
N ARG A 153 -1.21 -13.44 5.22
CA ARG A 153 -1.36 -14.78 4.66
C ARG A 153 -0.08 -15.58 4.86
N LYS A 154 -0.21 -16.77 5.45
CA LYS A 154 0.94 -17.67 5.70
C LYS A 154 1.46 -18.34 4.43
N ASP A 155 0.64 -18.40 3.39
CA ASP A 155 0.95 -18.97 2.08
C ASP A 155 1.44 -17.92 1.07
N ALA A 156 1.71 -16.69 1.52
CA ALA A 156 2.26 -15.64 0.67
C ALA A 156 3.70 -15.96 0.24
N ASP A 157 4.10 -15.43 -0.93
CA ASP A 157 5.45 -15.62 -1.46
C ASP A 157 6.53 -15.02 -0.55
N ILE A 158 6.18 -13.93 0.13
CA ILE A 158 7.06 -13.21 1.05
C ILE A 158 6.30 -12.93 2.35
N VAL A 159 6.91 -13.26 3.48
CA VAL A 159 6.44 -12.88 4.83
C VAL A 159 7.61 -12.28 5.60
N ILE A 160 7.42 -11.10 6.14
CA ILE A 160 8.43 -10.34 6.89
C ILE A 160 7.94 -10.17 8.33
N ASP A 161 8.63 -10.79 9.27
CA ASP A 161 8.43 -10.54 10.69
C ASP A 161 9.04 -9.19 11.08
N LEU A 162 8.24 -8.34 11.70
CA LEU A 162 8.68 -7.01 12.12
C LEU A 162 9.34 -7.09 13.50
N PRO A 163 10.57 -6.56 13.66
CA PRO A 163 11.15 -6.35 14.97
C PRO A 163 10.22 -5.54 15.87
N LYS A 164 10.18 -5.84 17.18
CA LYS A 164 9.24 -5.22 18.13
C LYS A 164 9.27 -3.68 18.09
N ASN A 165 10.46 -3.08 17.94
CA ASN A 165 10.61 -1.62 17.82
C ASN A 165 10.02 -1.06 16.51
N ILE A 166 10.12 -1.79 15.40
CA ILE A 166 9.51 -1.42 14.12
C ILE A 166 8.00 -1.54 14.20
N TRP A 167 7.49 -2.65 14.72
CA TRP A 167 6.07 -2.86 14.92
C TRP A 167 5.45 -1.79 15.84
N GLN A 168 6.10 -1.48 16.96
CA GLN A 168 5.65 -0.41 17.85
C GLN A 168 5.63 0.95 17.14
N LYS A 169 6.69 1.29 16.40
CA LYS A 169 6.75 2.55 15.66
C LYS A 169 5.65 2.63 14.59
N LYS A 170 5.36 1.53 13.88
CA LYS A 170 4.25 1.42 12.92
C LYS A 170 2.91 1.70 13.62
N LYS A 171 2.68 1.10 14.79
CA LYS A 171 1.47 1.34 15.60
C LYS A 171 1.38 2.79 16.10
N ASP A 172 2.49 3.38 16.51
CA ASP A 172 2.54 4.77 16.96
C ASP A 172 2.24 5.76 15.82
N ILE A 173 2.61 5.45 14.57
CA ILE A 173 2.25 6.27 13.41
C ILE A 173 0.73 6.27 13.21
N ILE A 174 0.10 5.10 13.23
CA ILE A 174 -1.36 4.96 13.10
C ILE A 174 -2.09 5.74 14.20
N ILE A 175 -1.72 5.53 15.46
CA ILE A 175 -2.41 6.16 16.59
C ILE A 175 -2.08 7.65 16.69
N ASN A 176 -0.81 8.02 16.73
CA ASN A 176 -0.39 9.38 17.11
C ASN A 176 -0.25 10.33 15.91
N SER A 177 0.01 9.80 14.71
CA SER A 177 0.24 10.64 13.52
C SER A 177 -1.00 10.73 12.63
N TYR A 178 -1.66 9.59 12.37
CA TYR A 178 -2.98 9.57 11.73
C TYR A 178 -4.13 9.90 12.69
N GLY A 179 -3.91 9.79 14.01
CA GLY A 179 -4.87 10.22 15.01
C GLY A 179 -5.99 9.21 15.27
N PHE A 180 -5.78 7.94 14.91
CA PHE A 180 -6.74 6.88 15.21
C PHE A 180 -6.75 6.55 16.71
N SER A 181 -7.92 6.23 17.25
CA SER A 181 -8.03 5.77 18.64
C SER A 181 -7.25 4.46 18.83
N PRO A 182 -6.60 4.23 19.99
CA PRO A 182 -5.99 2.93 20.30
C PRO A 182 -6.93 1.74 20.20
N ASP A 183 -8.25 1.97 20.37
CA ASP A 183 -9.30 0.97 20.28
C ASP A 183 -9.95 0.90 18.88
N SER A 184 -9.43 1.66 17.90
CA SER A 184 -9.97 1.66 16.53
C SER A 184 -9.62 0.38 15.78
N PHE A 185 -10.33 0.15 14.67
CA PHE A 185 -10.01 -0.90 13.73
C PHE A 185 -8.55 -0.76 13.25
N GLU A 186 -8.15 0.42 12.79
CA GLU A 186 -6.83 0.70 12.25
C GLU A 186 -5.72 0.39 13.26
N ALA A 187 -5.90 0.75 14.53
CA ALA A 187 -4.94 0.44 15.59
C ALA A 187 -4.85 -1.07 15.90
N ALA A 188 -5.96 -1.79 15.78
CA ALA A 188 -6.06 -3.22 16.05
C ALA A 188 -5.50 -4.10 14.91
N VAL A 189 -5.58 -3.64 13.66
CA VAL A 189 -5.09 -4.40 12.49
C VAL A 189 -3.59 -4.25 12.24
N VAL A 190 -2.88 -3.40 12.99
CA VAL A 190 -1.42 -3.27 12.88
C VAL A 190 -0.73 -4.59 13.30
N SER A 191 -0.47 -5.43 12.31
CA SER A 191 0.19 -6.73 12.45
C SER A 191 1.68 -6.59 12.76
N ASN A 192 2.23 -7.58 13.48
CA ASN A 192 3.66 -7.74 13.75
C ASN A 192 4.43 -8.43 12.59
N ALA A 193 3.74 -8.76 11.50
CA ALA A 193 4.32 -9.23 10.26
C ALA A 193 3.61 -8.60 9.06
N GLU A 194 4.30 -8.55 7.92
CA GLU A 194 3.75 -8.09 6.64
C GLU A 194 3.96 -9.18 5.58
N ALA A 195 3.00 -9.36 4.68
CA ALA A 195 3.06 -10.40 3.67
C ALA A 195 2.71 -9.88 2.28
N TYR A 196 3.37 -10.45 1.26
CA TYR A 196 3.27 -10.02 -0.13
C TYR A 196 3.19 -11.21 -1.09
N GLU A 197 2.33 -11.09 -2.11
CA GLU A 197 2.41 -11.89 -3.33
C GLU A 197 3.36 -11.21 -4.32
N LEU A 198 4.30 -11.96 -4.88
CA LEU A 198 5.28 -11.45 -5.85
C LEU A 198 4.75 -11.63 -7.29
N LYS A 199 4.84 -10.58 -8.12
CA LYS A 199 4.63 -10.66 -9.57
C LYS A 199 5.88 -10.21 -10.31
N THR A 200 6.31 -10.99 -11.29
CA THR A 200 7.47 -10.73 -12.14
C THR A 200 7.06 -10.63 -13.62
N SER A 201 7.91 -10.11 -14.50
CA SER A 201 7.59 -10.00 -15.93
C SER A 201 7.19 -11.33 -16.60
N LYS A 202 7.54 -12.48 -16.03
CA LYS A 202 7.05 -13.79 -16.48
C LYS A 202 5.53 -13.97 -16.31
N ASP A 203 4.94 -13.24 -15.37
CA ASP A 203 3.50 -13.25 -15.08
C ASP A 203 2.71 -12.30 -16.01
N THR A 204 3.39 -11.52 -16.85
CA THR A 204 2.75 -10.67 -17.86
C THR A 204 2.50 -11.41 -19.18
N GLU A 205 3.06 -12.61 -19.36
CA GLU A 205 2.94 -13.45 -20.58
C GLU A 205 1.77 -14.46 -20.52
N LYS A 206 0.98 -14.45 -19.44
CA LYS A 206 -0.25 -15.24 -19.27
C LYS A 206 -1.46 -14.32 -19.09
#